data_AF-A0A512CWV8-F1
#
_entry.id   AF-A0A512CWV8-F1
#
_cell.length_a   1.000
_cell.length_b   1.000
_cell.length_c   1.000
_cell.angle_alpha   90.00
_cell.angle_beta   90.00
_cell.angle_gamma   90.00
#
_symmetry.space_group_name_H-M   'P 1'
#
loop_
_entity.id
_entity.type
_entity.pdbx_description
1 polymer ?
#
loop_
_entity_poly.entity_id
_entity_poly.type
_entity_poly.pdbx_seq_one_letter_code
_entity_poly.pdbx_strand_id
1 'polypeptide(L)'
;MTDGSPGAGAADPAVLRTLTTARSATRTMSDELLTHLPDLGDLPTQRVLDTWVEQAADTLRALSEALEERLLELGSGRPGRHSPPSQGDGSPSAAAGSTARHGGVR
;
A
#
# COMPACT_ATOMS: atom_id res chain seq x y z
N MET A 1 0.43 -25.98 32.11
CA MET A 1 1.09 -26.08 30.79
C MET A 1 0.67 -24.87 30.01
N THR A 2 1.59 -23.95 29.75
CA THR A 2 1.31 -22.61 29.20
C THR A 2 1.08 -22.68 27.70
N ASP A 3 -0.12 -22.27 27.29
CA ASP A 3 -0.51 -22.04 25.90
C ASP A 3 0.32 -20.89 25.33
N GLY A 4 1.20 -21.21 24.38
CA GLY A 4 2.04 -20.24 23.68
C GLY A 4 1.36 -19.80 22.38
N SER A 5 0.35 -18.93 22.47
CA SER A 5 -0.25 -18.30 21.29
C SER A 5 0.81 -17.49 20.54
N PRO A 6 1.04 -17.74 19.24
CA PRO A 6 1.90 -16.89 18.44
C PRO A 6 1.27 -15.49 18.38
N GLY A 7 2.03 -14.48 18.82
CA GLY A 7 1.56 -13.12 19.00
C GLY A 7 0.87 -12.57 17.75
N ALA A 8 -0.37 -12.12 17.93
CA ALA A 8 -1.13 -11.35 16.95
C ALA A 8 -0.34 -10.07 16.60
N GLY A 9 0.40 -10.08 15.50
CA GLY A 9 1.15 -8.91 15.04
C GLY A 9 2.32 -9.22 14.12
N ALA A 10 2.86 -10.44 14.13
CA ALA A 10 3.89 -10.84 13.16
C ALA A 10 3.23 -11.37 11.88
N ALA A 11 3.64 -10.84 10.72
CA ALA A 11 3.23 -11.38 9.43
C ALA A 11 3.62 -12.86 9.33
N ASP A 12 2.73 -13.68 8.75
CA ASP A 12 2.97 -15.12 8.56
C ASP A 12 4.25 -15.32 7.71
N PRO A 13 5.26 -16.06 8.22
CA PRO A 13 6.50 -16.32 7.47
C PRO A 13 6.26 -17.03 6.14
N ALA A 14 5.18 -17.81 6.00
CA ALA A 14 4.81 -18.42 4.73
C ALA A 14 4.36 -17.37 3.69
N VAL A 15 3.60 -16.36 4.12
CA VAL A 15 3.19 -15.22 3.29
C VAL A 15 4.40 -14.41 2.85
N LEU A 16 5.33 -14.11 3.77
CA LEU A 16 6.57 -13.38 3.43
C LEU A 16 7.40 -14.14 2.39
N ARG A 17 7.62 -15.45 2.57
CA ARG A 17 8.34 -16.27 1.58
C ARG A 17 7.64 -16.30 0.22
N THR A 18 6.31 -16.36 0.21
CA THR A 18 5.52 -16.35 -1.02
C THR A 18 5.69 -15.03 -1.77
N LEU A 19 5.61 -13.89 -1.07
CA LEU A 19 5.79 -12.56 -1.66
C LEU A 19 7.23 -12.34 -2.17
N THR A 20 8.25 -12.79 -1.43
CA THR A 20 9.64 -12.75 -1.89
C THR A 20 9.84 -13.61 -3.15
N THR A 21 9.25 -14.80 -3.18
CA THR A 21 9.31 -15.70 -4.34
C THR A 21 8.61 -15.07 -5.55
N ALA A 22 7.42 -14.50 -5.35
CA ALA A 22 6.67 -13.80 -6.39
C ALA A 22 7.48 -12.64 -6.99
N ARG A 23 8.11 -11.82 -6.14
CA ARG A 23 8.96 -10.71 -6.60
C ARG A 23 10.13 -11.20 -7.45
N SER A 24 10.82 -12.25 -7.01
CA SER A 24 11.92 -12.84 -7.77
C SER A 24 11.44 -13.35 -9.14
N ALA A 25 10.29 -14.04 -9.16
CA ALA A 25 9.70 -14.57 -10.39
C ALA A 25 9.33 -13.44 -11.36
N THR A 26 8.69 -12.37 -10.89
CA THR A 26 8.36 -11.20 -11.70
C THR A 26 9.59 -10.56 -12.35
N ARG A 27 10.70 -10.47 -11.60
CA ARG A 27 11.97 -9.94 -12.13
C ARG A 27 12.56 -10.85 -13.21
N THR A 28 12.57 -12.17 -12.97
CA THR A 28 13.04 -13.15 -13.97
C THR A 28 12.20 -13.09 -15.25
N MET A 29 10.87 -13.07 -15.13
CA MET A 29 9.98 -12.96 -16.29
C MET A 29 10.22 -11.68 -17.10
N SER A 30 10.52 -10.56 -16.42
CA SER A 30 10.84 -9.31 -17.09
C SER A 30 12.16 -9.40 -17.87
N ASP A 31 13.17 -10.06 -17.32
CA ASP A 31 14.47 -10.25 -17.97
C ASP A 31 14.36 -11.20 -19.18
N GLU A 32 13.62 -12.31 -19.03
CA GLU A 32 13.35 -13.27 -20.10
C GLU A 32 12.58 -12.64 -21.26
N LEU A 33 11.58 -11.81 -20.96
CA LEU A 33 10.78 -11.12 -21.96
C LEU A 33 11.62 -10.18 -22.82
N LEU A 34 12.57 -9.46 -22.21
CA LEU A 34 13.47 -8.54 -22.92
C LEU A 34 14.60 -9.29 -23.67
N THR A 35 15.00 -10.46 -23.17
CA THR A 35 16.09 -11.25 -23.78
C THR A 35 15.62 -12.03 -25.02
N HIS A 36 14.36 -12.44 -25.04
CA HIS A 36 13.80 -13.32 -26.09
C HIS A 36 12.84 -12.61 -27.04
N LEU A 37 13.12 -11.35 -27.38
CA LEU A 37 12.32 -10.62 -28.37
C LEU A 37 12.65 -11.13 -29.79
N PRO A 38 11.68 -11.73 -30.52
CA PRO A 38 11.92 -12.12 -31.91
C PRO A 38 11.96 -10.90 -32.83
N ASP A 39 12.84 -10.96 -33.83
CA ASP A 39 12.77 -10.08 -35.00
C ASP A 39 11.80 -10.70 -36.02
N LEU A 40 10.69 -10.01 -36.26
CA LEU A 40 9.62 -10.47 -37.15
C LEU A 40 9.87 -10.10 -38.62
N GLY A 41 10.79 -9.18 -38.90
CA GLY A 41 11.14 -8.73 -40.25
C GLY A 41 10.10 -7.84 -40.94
N ASP A 42 8.87 -7.75 -40.43
CA ASP A 42 7.86 -6.82 -40.91
C ASP A 42 7.61 -5.67 -39.91
N LEU A 43 7.79 -4.44 -40.40
CA LEU A 43 7.77 -3.24 -39.56
C LEU A 43 6.44 -3.02 -38.80
N PRO A 44 5.26 -3.26 -39.38
CA PRO A 44 3.99 -3.07 -38.66
C PRO A 44 3.82 -4.04 -37.51
N THR A 45 4.09 -5.33 -37.69
CA THR A 45 3.96 -6.33 -36.61
C THR A 45 5.06 -6.16 -35.57
N GLN A 46 6.28 -5.80 -35.99
CA GLN A 46 7.36 -5.47 -35.07
C GLN A 46 6.96 -4.34 -34.11
N ARG A 47 6.34 -3.26 -34.61
CA ARG A 47 5.89 -2.14 -33.76
C ARG A 47 4.82 -2.54 -32.73
N VAL A 48 3.90 -3.42 -33.14
CA VAL A 48 2.87 -3.94 -32.23
C VAL A 48 3.51 -4.80 -31.14
N LEU A 49 4.46 -5.67 -31.52
CA LEU A 49 5.22 -6.48 -30.59
C LEU A 49 6.03 -5.62 -29.62
N ASP A 50 6.75 -4.62 -30.12
CA ASP A 50 7.55 -3.69 -29.30
C ASP A 50 6.67 -2.97 -28.27
N THR A 51 5.51 -2.46 -28.70
CA THR A 51 4.54 -1.80 -27.81
C THR A 51 4.03 -2.76 -26.73
N TRP A 52 3.72 -4.00 -27.11
CA TRP A 52 3.24 -5.01 -26.17
C TRP A 52 4.33 -5.40 -25.14
N VAL A 53 5.58 -5.50 -25.59
CA VAL A 53 6.74 -5.77 -24.74
C VAL A 53 7.00 -4.64 -23.74
N GLU A 54 6.90 -3.39 -24.18
CA GLU A 54 7.00 -2.22 -23.28
C GLU A 54 5.92 -2.26 -22.21
N GLN A 55 4.65 -2.49 -22.60
CA GLN A 55 3.52 -2.61 -21.66
C GLN A 55 3.69 -3.76 -20.66
N ALA A 56 4.20 -4.91 -21.13
CA ALA A 56 4.45 -6.07 -20.28
C ALA A 56 5.59 -5.79 -19.28
N ALA A 57 6.68 -5.16 -19.73
CA ALA A 57 7.79 -4.76 -18.86
C ALA A 57 7.33 -3.76 -17.79
N ASP A 58 6.55 -2.74 -18.16
CA ASP A 58 5.98 -1.78 -17.23
C ASP A 58 5.05 -2.43 -16.20
N THR A 59 4.23 -3.40 -16.63
CA THR A 59 3.33 -4.14 -15.73
C THR A 59 4.11 -4.99 -14.73
N LEU A 60 5.16 -5.69 -15.18
CA LEU A 60 6.02 -6.49 -14.31
C LEU A 60 6.80 -5.61 -13.33
N ARG A 61 7.24 -4.43 -13.76
CA ARG A 61 7.86 -3.44 -12.88
C ARG A 61 6.89 -2.98 -11.79
N ALA A 62 5.68 -2.54 -12.17
CA ALA A 62 4.66 -2.11 -11.23
C ALA A 62 4.29 -3.22 -10.23
N LEU A 63 4.20 -4.47 -10.69
CA LEU A 63 3.96 -5.62 -9.82
C LEU A 63 5.11 -5.84 -8.83
N SER A 64 6.37 -5.73 -9.27
CA SER A 64 7.53 -5.83 -8.37
C SER A 64 7.54 -4.73 -7.30
N GLU A 65 7.17 -3.50 -7.67
CA GLU A 65 7.07 -2.36 -6.75
C GLU A 65 5.94 -2.58 -5.72
N ALA A 66 4.76 -3.05 -6.16
CA ALA A 66 3.65 -3.37 -5.25
C ALA A 66 3.98 -4.51 -4.27
N LEU A 67 4.71 -5.53 -4.74
CA LEU A 67 5.18 -6.63 -3.89
C LEU A 67 6.23 -6.14 -2.87
N GLU A 68 7.09 -5.20 -3.25
CA GLU A 68 8.03 -4.53 -2.34
C GLU A 68 7.32 -3.78 -1.24
N GLU A 69 6.38 -2.91 -1.62
CA GLU A 69 5.58 -2.12 -0.69
C GLU A 69 4.86 -3.04 0.30
N ARG A 70 4.25 -4.13 -0.19
CA ARG A 70 3.56 -5.08 0.68
C ARG A 70 4.50 -5.81 1.65
N LEU A 71 5.72 -6.15 1.21
CA LEU A 71 6.73 -6.74 2.09
C LEU A 71 7.19 -5.75 3.17
N LEU A 72 7.36 -4.48 2.81
CA LEU A 72 7.72 -3.42 3.76
C LEU A 72 6.60 -3.19 4.78
N GLU A 73 5.34 -3.09 4.36
CA GLU A 73 4.18 -2.96 5.27
C GLU A 73 4.13 -4.10 6.30
N LEU A 74 4.29 -5.34 5.84
CA LEU A 74 4.24 -6.52 6.69
C LEU A 74 5.46 -6.63 7.62
N GLY A 75 6.64 -6.20 7.17
CA GLY A 75 7.86 -6.10 7.99
C GLY A 75 7.84 -4.93 8.99
N SER A 76 7.03 -3.91 8.73
CA SER A 76 6.87 -2.70 9.56
C SER A 76 5.83 -2.84 10.66
N GLY A 77 5.26 -4.04 10.85
CA GLY A 77 4.24 -4.36 11.85
C GLY A 77 4.68 -4.10 13.30
N ARG A 78 4.80 -2.84 13.67
CA ARG A 78 4.87 -2.36 15.06
C ARG A 78 3.43 -2.19 15.53
N PRO A 79 2.97 -2.91 16.56
CA PRO A 79 1.65 -2.70 17.11
C PRO A 79 1.66 -1.35 17.86
N GLY A 80 0.83 -0.42 17.42
CA GLY A 80 0.56 0.83 18.14
C GLY A 80 0.96 2.08 17.37
N ARG A 81 0.07 2.53 16.47
CA ARG A 81 -0.06 3.95 16.13
C ARG A 81 -1.45 4.28 15.56
N HIS A 82 -2.49 3.81 16.23
CA HIS A 82 -3.80 4.44 16.18
C HIS A 82 -4.29 4.69 17.60
N SER A 83 -3.66 5.65 18.29
CA SER A 83 -4.33 6.37 19.37
C SER A 83 -5.08 7.54 18.74
N PRO A 84 -6.43 7.52 18.66
CA PRO A 84 -7.15 8.77 18.48
C PRO A 84 -6.89 9.67 19.69
N PRO A 85 -6.81 11.00 19.53
CA PRO A 85 -6.68 11.89 20.67
C PRO A 85 -7.89 11.70 21.59
N SER A 86 -7.61 11.28 22.82
CA SER A 86 -8.56 11.23 23.93
C SER A 86 -9.05 12.65 24.19
N GLN A 87 -10.14 13.03 23.52
CA GLN A 87 -10.83 14.29 23.75
C GLN A 87 -11.66 14.08 25.02
N GLY A 88 -11.18 14.69 26.10
CA GLY A 88 -11.70 14.47 27.46
C GLY A 88 -13.19 14.69 27.56
N ASP A 89 -13.84 13.75 28.24
CA ASP A 89 -15.10 13.97 28.93
C ASP A 89 -14.96 15.19 29.85
N GLY A 90 -15.67 16.26 29.49
CA GLY A 90 -15.86 17.46 30.27
C GLY A 90 -17.28 17.95 30.05
N SER A 91 -18.19 17.41 30.86
CA SER A 91 -19.64 17.68 30.89
C SER A 91 -20.05 19.16 30.74
N PRO A 92 -21.26 19.43 30.22
CA PRO A 92 -21.80 20.77 30.03
C PRO A 92 -22.25 21.35 31.38
N SER A 93 -21.69 22.49 31.77
CA SER A 93 -22.17 23.25 32.94
C SER A 93 -22.59 24.65 32.52
N ALA A 94 -23.89 24.89 32.67
CA ALA A 94 -24.55 26.17 32.49
C ALA A 94 -23.89 27.29 33.30
N ALA A 95 -23.71 28.45 32.68
CA ALA A 95 -23.58 29.71 33.38
C ALA A 95 -24.38 30.77 32.63
N ALA A 96 -25.49 31.16 33.26
CA ALA A 96 -26.29 32.29 32.91
C ALA A 96 -25.45 33.58 32.86
N GLY A 97 -25.67 34.39 31.84
CA GLY A 97 -25.09 35.73 31.68
C GLY A 97 -26.08 36.63 30.98
N SER A 98 -27.08 37.06 31.73
CA SER A 98 -28.12 38.01 31.32
C SER A 98 -27.55 39.43 31.19
N THR A 99 -28.16 40.21 30.29
CA THR A 99 -28.19 41.68 30.15
C THR A 99 -27.03 42.43 29.45
N ALA A 100 -27.36 43.09 28.33
CA ALA A 100 -27.32 44.56 28.12
C ALA A 100 -27.52 44.90 26.63
N ARG A 101 -28.75 45.20 26.19
CA ARG A 101 -29.23 46.56 25.81
C ARG A 101 -28.17 47.53 25.23
N HIS A 102 -28.30 47.88 23.95
CA HIS A 102 -28.45 49.27 23.44
C HIS A 102 -28.67 49.22 21.91
N GLY A 103 -29.88 49.46 21.39
CA GLY A 103 -30.29 50.73 20.74
C GLY A 103 -30.00 50.66 19.21
N GLY A 104 -30.91 50.85 18.25
CA GLY A 104 -32.22 51.48 18.24
C GLY A 104 -32.30 52.49 17.09
N VAL A 105 -33.07 52.16 16.04
CA VAL A 105 -33.93 53.07 15.25
C VAL A 105 -33.22 54.08 14.33
N ARG A 106 -33.23 53.88 13.00
CA ARG A 106 -34.28 54.26 12.03
C ARG A 106 -34.01 53.62 10.68
#